data_AF-A0A9W7IX56-F1
#
_entry.id   AF-A0A9W7IX56-F1
#
_cell.length_a   1.000
_cell.length_b   1.000
_cell.length_c   1.000
_cell.angle_alpha   90.00
_cell.angle_beta   90.00
_cell.angle_gamma   90.00
#
_symmetry.space_group_name_H-M   'P 1'
#
loop_
_entity.id
_entity.type
_entity.pdbx_description
1 polymer ?
#
loop_
_entity_poly.entity_id
_entity_poly.type
_entity_poly.pdbx_seq_one_letter_code
_entity_poly.pdbx_strand_id
1 'polypeptide(L)' 'MGTCIKRCAIACIPLLAPPRIAACAALCILACKLTPPTVVMDCTTGCTNSVIDTYKLTDVEKVNNIVGSCYKTCKHNNL' A
#
# COMPACT_ATOMS: atom_id res chain seq x y z
N MET A 1 10.83 -4.62 14.06
CA MET A 1 10.51 -4.46 12.61
C MET A 1 10.16 -5.76 11.88
N GLY A 2 10.78 -6.92 12.20
CA GLY A 2 10.56 -8.16 11.44
C GLY A 2 9.15 -8.77 11.51
N THR A 3 8.39 -8.52 12.58
CA THR A 3 7.08 -9.15 12.81
C THR A 3 5.99 -8.64 11.86
N CYS A 4 6.01 -7.34 11.54
CA CYS A 4 5.01 -6.77 10.64
C CYS A 4 5.22 -7.13 9.19
N ILE A 5 6.46 -7.14 8.72
CA ILE A 5 6.75 -7.56 7.33
C ILE A 5 6.29 -9.01 7.13
N LYS A 6 6.61 -9.91 8.07
CA LYS A 6 6.16 -11.31 8.02
C LYS A 6 4.65 -11.45 8.06
N ARG A 7 3.98 -10.74 8.98
CA ARG A 7 2.51 -10.79 9.12
C ARG A 7 1.80 -10.24 7.88
N CYS A 8 2.29 -9.14 7.35
CA CYS A 8 1.74 -8.51 6.15
C CYS A 8 1.99 -9.34 4.90
N ALA A 9 3.19 -9.92 4.74
CA ALA A 9 3.46 -10.84 3.65
C ALA A 9 2.47 -12.00 3.68
N ILE A 10 2.31 -12.68 4.82
CA ILE A 10 1.39 -13.82 4.97
C ILE A 10 -0.06 -13.44 4.64
N ALA A 11 -0.53 -12.28 5.10
CA ALA A 11 -1.88 -11.80 4.81
C ALA A 11 -2.12 -11.51 3.33
N CYS A 12 -1.06 -11.17 2.57
CA CYS A 12 -1.15 -10.76 1.17
C CYS A 12 -0.76 -11.89 0.18
N ILE A 13 -0.21 -13.01 0.64
CA ILE A 13 0.06 -14.22 -0.17
C ILE A 13 -1.16 -14.71 -0.98
N PRO A 14 -2.41 -14.70 -0.49
CA PRO A 14 -3.54 -15.23 -1.27
C PRO A 14 -3.89 -14.40 -2.52
N LEU A 15 -3.26 -13.25 -2.75
CA LEU A 15 -3.44 -12.46 -3.97
C LEU A 15 -2.68 -13.10 -5.14
N LEU A 16 -3.37 -13.50 -6.20
CA LEU A 16 -2.74 -14.15 -7.37
C LEU A 16 -1.95 -13.19 -8.27
N ALA A 17 -2.13 -11.87 -8.12
CA ALA A 17 -1.50 -10.87 -8.98
C ALA A 17 -0.29 -10.22 -8.28
N PRO A 18 0.95 -10.37 -8.81
CA PRO A 18 2.17 -9.79 -8.23
C PRO A 18 2.07 -8.30 -7.83
N PRO A 19 1.49 -7.40 -8.64
CA PRO A 19 1.36 -6.00 -8.26
C PRO A 19 0.36 -5.77 -7.13
N ARG A 20 -0.68 -6.61 -7.00
CA ARG A 20 -1.63 -6.52 -5.89
C ARG A 20 -1.04 -7.07 -4.59
N ILE A 21 -0.23 -8.14 -4.66
CA ILE A 21 0.55 -8.64 -3.52
C ILE A 21 1.45 -7.52 -2.99
N ALA A 22 2.17 -6.84 -3.89
CA ALA A 22 3.05 -5.72 -3.55
C ALA A 22 2.28 -4.57 -2.89
N ALA A 23 1.15 -4.16 -3.48
CA ALA A 23 0.30 -3.10 -2.93
C ALA A 23 -0.22 -3.43 -1.53
N CYS A 24 -0.75 -4.64 -1.35
CA CYS A 24 -1.25 -5.12 -0.07
C CYS A 24 -0.14 -5.15 0.99
N ALA A 25 1.03 -5.69 0.64
CA ALA A 25 2.16 -5.76 1.56
C ALA A 25 2.64 -4.35 1.95
N ALA A 26 2.77 -3.45 0.98
CA ALA A 26 3.18 -2.07 1.20
C ALA A 26 2.21 -1.30 2.10
N LEU A 27 0.90 -1.39 1.83
CA LEU A 27 -0.16 -0.78 2.64
C LEU A 27 -0.14 -1.32 4.07
N CYS A 28 -0.04 -2.64 4.24
CA CYS A 28 0.00 -3.27 5.56
C CYS A 28 1.28 -2.89 6.34
N ILE A 29 2.44 -2.82 5.67
CA ILE A 29 3.68 -2.36 6.30
C ILE A 29 3.56 -0.89 6.72
N LEU A 30 2.95 -0.04 5.88
CA LEU A 30 2.66 1.35 6.22
C LEU A 30 1.76 1.48 7.44
N ALA A 31 0.65 0.72 7.46
CA ALA A 31 -0.27 0.68 8.58
C ALA A 31 0.42 0.29 9.88
N CYS A 32 1.28 -0.74 9.83
CA CYS A 32 2.02 -1.16 11.01
C CYS A 32 3.10 -0.17 11.44
N LYS A 33 3.89 0.38 10.50
CA LYS A 33 5.05 1.21 10.85
C LYS A 33 4.67 2.63 11.28
N LEU A 34 3.70 3.23 10.59
CA LEU A 34 3.36 4.64 10.77
C LEU A 34 2.05 4.83 11.53
N THR A 35 1.26 3.77 11.74
CA THR A 35 -0.04 3.79 12.43
C THR A 35 -0.87 5.03 12.08
N PRO A 36 -1.06 5.35 10.79
CA PRO A 36 -1.75 6.55 10.39
C PRO A 36 -3.24 6.48 10.72
N PRO A 37 -3.95 7.62 10.75
CA PRO A 37 -5.39 7.64 10.92
C PRO A 37 -6.10 6.83 9.82
N THR A 38 -7.25 6.24 10.15
CA THR A 38 -8.04 5.42 9.21
C THR A 38 -8.34 6.17 7.91
N VAL A 39 -8.68 7.46 7.99
CA VAL A 39 -8.95 8.31 6.81
C VAL A 39 -7.75 8.41 5.85
N VAL A 40 -6.53 8.49 6.39
CA VAL A 40 -5.31 8.53 5.58
C VAL A 40 -5.07 7.16 4.94
N MET A 41 -5.31 6.08 5.67
CA MET A 41 -5.14 4.71 5.16
C MET A 41 -6.15 4.37 4.06
N ASP A 42 -7.42 4.74 4.21
CA ASP A 42 -8.46 4.52 3.21
C ASP A 42 -8.17 5.34 1.94
N CYS A 43 -7.79 6.61 2.10
CA CYS A 43 -7.35 7.44 0.98
C CYS A 43 -6.14 6.82 0.26
N THR A 44 -5.14 6.34 1.02
CA THR A 44 -3.93 5.73 0.44
C THR A 44 -4.27 4.46 -0.34
N THR A 45 -5.17 3.64 0.21
CA THR A 45 -5.63 2.39 -0.42
C THR A 45 -6.40 2.67 -1.71
N GLY A 46 -7.33 3.63 -1.68
CA GLY A 46 -8.07 4.06 -2.87
C GLY A 46 -7.15 4.61 -3.96
N CYS A 47 -6.24 5.51 -3.60
CA CYS A 47 -5.25 6.08 -4.53
C CYS A 47 -4.37 4.98 -5.16
N THR A 48 -3.85 4.06 -4.34
CA THR A 48 -3.00 2.96 -4.83
C THR A 48 -3.74 2.08 -5.82
N ASN A 49 -4.96 1.65 -5.49
CA ASN A 49 -5.76 0.79 -6.37
C ASN A 49 -6.10 1.50 -7.69
N SER A 50 -6.49 2.77 -7.64
CA SER A 50 -6.79 3.55 -8.85
C SER A 50 -5.58 3.65 -9.78
N VAL A 51 -4.38 3.89 -9.24
CA VAL A 51 -3.17 3.98 -10.06
C VAL A 51 -2.77 2.62 -10.63
N ILE A 52 -2.86 1.54 -9.85
CA ILE A 52 -2.58 0.17 -10.32
C ILE A 52 -3.50 -0.21 -11.48
N ASP A 53 -4.79 0.09 -11.36
CA ASP A 53 -5.78 -0.22 -12.39
C ASP A 53 -5.58 0.64 -13.64
N THR A 54 -5.41 1.96 -13.47
CA THR A 54 -5.23 2.93 -14.57
C THR A 54 -3.99 2.63 -15.40
N TYR A 55 -2.86 2.35 -14.74
CA TYR A 55 -1.58 2.18 -15.44
C TYR A 55 -1.21 0.72 -15.69
N LYS A 56 -2.10 -0.24 -15.34
CA LYS A 56 -1.86 -1.69 -15.42
C LYS A 56 -0.46 -2.07 -14.95
N LEU A 57 -0.09 -1.53 -13.78
CA LEU A 57 1.28 -1.66 -13.29
C LEU A 57 1.60 -3.12 -13.03
N THR A 58 2.62 -3.63 -13.72
CA THR A 58 3.18 -4.96 -13.53
C THR A 58 4.41 -4.95 -12.64
N ASP A 59 4.99 -3.77 -12.41
CA ASP A 59 6.25 -3.59 -11.72
C ASP A 59 6.05 -3.33 -10.22
N VAL A 60 6.56 -4.24 -9.40
CA VAL A 60 6.46 -4.24 -7.94
C VAL A 60 7.14 -3.03 -7.31
N GLU A 61 8.25 -2.56 -7.88
CA GLU A 61 9.00 -1.43 -7.33
C GLU A 61 8.23 -0.12 -7.53
N LYS A 62 7.59 0.03 -8.70
CA LYS A 62 6.70 1.16 -8.99
C LYS A 62 5.51 1.19 -8.04
N VAL A 63 4.91 0.03 -7.73
CA VAL A 63 3.78 -0.07 -6.80
C VAL A 63 4.17 0.45 -5.41
N ASN A 64 5.35 0.09 -4.89
CA ASN A 64 5.80 0.59 -3.59
C ASN A 64 5.97 2.13 -3.58
N ASN A 65 6.54 2.69 -4.65
CA ASN A 65 6.70 4.14 -4.80
C ASN A 65 5.34 4.85 -4.85
N ILE A 66 4.35 4.27 -5.54
CA ILE A 66 3.00 4.81 -5.61
C ILE A 66 2.32 4.80 -4.25
N VAL A 67 2.40 3.70 -3.50
CA VAL A 67 1.83 3.61 -2.16
C VAL A 67 2.43 4.71 -1.26
N GLY A 68 3.75 4.90 -1.32
CA GLY A 68 4.43 5.96 -0.58
C GLY A 68 4.01 7.38 -1.01
N SER A 69 3.81 7.60 -2.31
CA SER A 69 3.32 8.88 -2.86
C SER A 69 1.88 9.15 -2.43
N CYS A 70 0.98 8.19 -2.64
CA CYS A 70 -0.41 8.25 -2.19
C CYS A 70 -0.49 8.55 -0.69
N TYR A 71 0.33 7.88 0.14
CA TYR A 71 0.36 8.12 1.57
C TYR A 71 0.74 9.56 1.91
N LYS A 72 1.79 10.11 1.29
CA LYS A 72 2.22 11.49 1.54
C LYS A 72 1.12 12.49 1.15
N THR A 73 0.50 12.30 -0.01
CA THR A 73 -0.58 13.16 -0.51
C THR A 73 -1.81 13.08 0.40
N CYS A 74 -2.26 11.87 0.73
CA CYS A 74 -3.41 11.65 1.61
C CYS A 74 -3.18 12.19 3.02
N LYS A 75 -1.97 12.02 3.55
CA LYS A 75 -1.58 12.60 4.84
C LYS A 75 -1.63 14.12 4.81
N HIS A 76 -1.13 14.75 3.74
CA HIS A 76 -1.14 16.21 3.61
C HIS A 76 -2.56 16.79 3.45
N ASN A 77 -3.44 16.09 2.74
CA ASN A 77 -4.80 16.56 2.48
C ASN A 77 -5.81 16.29 3.62
N ASN A 78 -5.47 15.43 4.59
CA ASN A 78 -6.33 15.06 5.73
C ASN A 78 -5.72 15.48 7.09
N LEU A 79 -4.79 16.44 7.07
CA LEU A 79 -4.22 17.13 8.23
C LEU A 79 -4.66 18.58 8.21
#